data_AF-K1TCY3-F1
#
_entry.id   AF-K1TCY3-F1
#
_cell.length_a   1.000
_cell.length_b   1.000
_cell.length_c   1.000
_cell.angle_alpha   90.00
_cell.angle_beta   90.00
_cell.angle_gamma   90.00
#
_symmetry.space_group_name_H-M   'P 1'
#
loop_
_entity.id
_entity.type
_entity.pdbx_description
1 polymer ?
#
loop_
_entity_poly.entity_id
_entity_poly.type
_entity_poly.pdbx_seq_one_letter_code
_entity_poly.pdbx_strand_id
1 'polypeptide(L)'
;MQYTYKPTGQKIIFRGLDKAKKTKSIKASRGWFKYLWFEELDEFAGIEEIRTVQQSVLRGGDKFVVFKTFNPPISRSNWANVYVEEPREDSYRHKSDYTSVPVDWLGQQFIDDAEHLKKTNERAYKHEYLGIPVGLGTNIFELLEIRTITDEEIQKFQSIYQGQDWGWYPDPKAFIRAAYVPNQEKVYLLDELGGCKIRNAVMAQQIKNKNYDDYSIYCGVDEEESIVDFRDSGLPARRALVTPGSRKYTFEWL
;
A
#
# COMPACT_ATOMS: atom_id res chain seq x y z
N MET A 1 11.16 -31.79 2.44
CA MET A 1 10.60 -32.81 1.53
C MET A 1 11.55 -33.01 0.35
N GLN A 2 11.64 -34.21 -0.24
CA GLN A 2 12.45 -34.43 -1.45
C GLN A 2 11.83 -35.53 -2.33
N TYR A 3 12.04 -35.42 -3.64
CA TYR A 3 11.75 -36.47 -4.62
C TYR A 3 13.04 -36.91 -5.31
N THR A 4 13.13 -38.21 -5.64
CA THR A 4 14.29 -38.78 -6.36
C THR A 4 13.79 -39.49 -7.61
N TYR A 5 14.35 -39.14 -8.76
CA TYR A 5 14.12 -39.87 -9.99
C TYR A 5 14.99 -41.13 -10.00
N LYS A 6 14.37 -42.28 -9.69
CA LYS A 6 15.08 -43.56 -9.45
C LYS A 6 16.07 -43.96 -10.56
N PRO A 7 15.76 -43.80 -11.86
CA PRO A 7 16.68 -44.22 -12.92
C PRO A 7 18.03 -43.48 -12.95
N THR A 8 18.07 -42.20 -12.57
CA THR A 8 19.30 -41.38 -12.62
C THR A 8 19.82 -40.97 -11.23
N GLY A 9 19.01 -41.13 -10.18
CA GLY A 9 19.32 -40.68 -8.82
C GLY A 9 19.24 -39.17 -8.62
N GLN A 10 18.80 -38.40 -9.63
CA GLN A 10 18.59 -36.95 -9.52
C GLN A 10 17.51 -36.62 -8.50
N LYS A 11 17.67 -35.49 -7.80
CA LYS A 11 16.80 -35.11 -6.69
C LYS A 11 16.22 -33.71 -6.86
N ILE A 12 14.97 -33.55 -6.43
CA ILE A 12 14.34 -32.25 -6.18
C ILE A 12 14.15 -32.14 -4.67
N ILE A 13 14.60 -31.04 -4.08
CA ILE A 13 14.55 -30.82 -2.63
C ILE A 13 13.76 -29.55 -2.37
N PHE A 14 12.72 -29.65 -1.54
CA PHE A 14 11.84 -28.54 -1.18
C PHE A 14 12.19 -28.02 0.21
N ARG A 15 12.26 -26.70 0.35
CA ARG A 15 12.60 -25.98 1.58
C ARG A 15 11.75 -24.72 1.68
N GLY A 16 11.01 -24.58 2.78
CA GLY A 16 10.50 -23.28 3.22
C GLY A 16 11.62 -22.44 3.81
N LEU A 17 11.60 -21.14 3.56
CA LEU A 17 12.68 -20.22 3.90
C LEU A 17 12.38 -19.33 5.12
N ASP A 18 11.40 -19.72 5.96
CA ASP A 18 10.95 -19.03 7.20
C ASP A 18 12.06 -18.60 8.18
N LYS A 19 13.28 -19.13 8.03
CA LYS A 19 14.48 -18.67 8.74
C LYS A 19 15.68 -18.70 7.80
N ALA A 20 15.90 -17.63 7.02
CA ALA A 20 17.09 -17.43 6.17
C ALA A 20 18.43 -17.80 6.86
N LYS A 21 18.51 -17.65 8.19
CA LYS A 21 19.67 -18.05 9.00
C LYS A 21 19.97 -19.56 8.99
N LYS A 22 18.99 -20.44 8.72
CA LYS A 22 19.19 -21.89 8.61
C LYS A 22 19.65 -22.35 7.22
N THR A 23 19.63 -21.47 6.22
CA THR A 23 19.93 -21.83 4.80
C THR A 23 21.43 -21.96 4.53
N LYS A 24 22.31 -21.57 5.46
CA LYS A 24 23.78 -21.67 5.34
C LYS A 24 24.32 -23.11 5.18
N SER A 25 23.49 -24.14 5.21
CA SER A 25 23.91 -25.55 5.17
C SER A 25 23.27 -26.40 4.06
N ILE A 26 22.77 -25.81 2.97
CA ILE A 26 22.30 -26.60 1.82
C ILE A 26 23.51 -27.04 0.98
N LYS A 27 24.05 -28.23 1.28
CA LYS A 27 25.03 -28.92 0.44
C LYS A 27 24.42 -30.16 -0.19
N ALA A 28 24.66 -30.35 -1.49
CA ALA A 28 24.35 -31.62 -2.13
C ALA A 28 25.28 -32.71 -1.56
N SER A 29 24.73 -33.86 -1.19
CA SER A 29 25.53 -34.99 -0.71
C SER A 29 26.43 -35.59 -1.81
N ARG A 30 26.05 -35.37 -3.08
CA ARG A 30 26.78 -35.79 -4.28
C ARG A 30 26.41 -34.85 -5.43
N GLY A 31 27.40 -34.34 -6.17
CA GLY A 31 27.19 -33.37 -7.26
C GLY A 31 26.92 -31.94 -6.77
N TRP A 32 26.25 -31.14 -7.59
CA TRP A 32 25.83 -29.77 -7.29
C TRP A 32 24.37 -29.54 -7.70
N PHE A 33 23.79 -28.44 -7.22
CA PHE A 33 22.45 -28.02 -7.67
C PHE A 33 22.54 -27.32 -9.02
N LYS A 34 22.01 -27.94 -10.07
CA LYS A 34 21.89 -27.30 -11.39
C LYS A 34 20.75 -26.28 -11.44
N TYR A 35 19.66 -26.55 -10.74
CA TYR A 35 18.45 -25.73 -10.73
C TYR A 35 18.18 -25.20 -9.32
N LEU A 36 17.80 -23.93 -9.24
CA LEU A 36 17.29 -23.30 -8.02
C LEU A 36 16.00 -22.56 -8.39
N TRP A 37 14.93 -22.77 -7.64
CA TRP A 37 13.63 -22.16 -7.92
C TRP A 37 13.13 -21.45 -6.68
N PHE A 38 12.89 -20.15 -6.81
CA PHE A 38 12.15 -19.34 -5.86
C PHE A 38 10.71 -19.22 -6.35
N GLU A 39 9.81 -19.92 -5.67
CA GLU A 39 8.36 -19.72 -5.77
C GLU A 39 7.93 -18.60 -4.82
N GLU A 40 6.84 -17.90 -5.16
CA GLU A 40 6.32 -16.76 -4.39
C GLU A 40 7.45 -15.77 -4.05
N LEU A 41 8.20 -15.35 -5.08
CA LEU A 41 9.37 -14.48 -4.93
C LEU A 41 9.07 -13.22 -4.11
N ASP A 42 7.87 -12.67 -4.22
CA ASP A 42 7.45 -11.46 -3.53
C ASP A 42 7.34 -11.60 -2.00
N GLU A 43 7.13 -12.81 -1.49
CA GLU A 43 7.04 -13.12 -0.05
C GLU A 43 8.41 -13.10 0.66
N PHE A 44 9.52 -13.02 -0.10
CA PHE A 44 10.86 -12.88 0.49
C PHE A 44 11.11 -11.45 0.97
N ALA A 45 12.01 -11.29 1.95
CA ALA A 45 12.30 -9.99 2.55
C ALA A 45 13.01 -9.01 1.58
N GLY A 46 13.55 -9.50 0.46
CA GLY A 46 14.20 -8.69 -0.55
C GLY A 46 15.30 -9.40 -1.32
N ILE A 47 15.91 -8.67 -2.25
CA ILE A 47 16.98 -9.19 -3.11
C ILE A 47 18.21 -9.70 -2.33
N GLU A 48 18.49 -9.13 -1.15
CA GLU A 48 19.61 -9.54 -0.31
C GLU A 48 19.42 -10.96 0.26
N GLU A 49 18.19 -11.33 0.60
CA GLU A 49 17.86 -12.70 1.01
C GLU A 49 18.09 -13.67 -0.16
N ILE A 50 17.59 -13.33 -1.34
CA ILE A 50 17.77 -14.11 -2.56
C ILE A 50 19.26 -14.30 -2.87
N ARG A 51 20.06 -13.23 -2.80
CA ARG A 51 21.51 -13.27 -3.03
C ARG A 51 22.20 -14.21 -2.04
N THR A 52 21.82 -14.15 -0.77
CA THR A 52 22.36 -15.02 0.29
C THR A 52 22.09 -16.50 -0.02
N VAL A 53 20.87 -16.84 -0.42
CA VAL A 53 20.50 -18.21 -0.78
C VAL A 53 21.26 -18.69 -2.02
N GLN A 54 21.29 -17.87 -3.08
CA GLN A 54 22.02 -18.19 -4.31
C GLN A 54 23.51 -18.43 -4.04
N GLN A 55 24.16 -17.55 -3.26
CA GLN A 55 25.56 -17.72 -2.89
C GLN A 55 25.81 -19.01 -2.10
N SER A 56 24.83 -19.53 -1.36
CA SER A 56 24.97 -20.79 -0.64
C SER A 56 24.78 -22.02 -1.54
N VAL A 57 23.84 -21.95 -2.49
CA VAL A 57 23.39 -23.11 -3.29
C VAL A 57 24.18 -23.26 -4.59
N LEU A 58 24.50 -22.15 -5.27
CA LEU A 58 25.14 -22.13 -6.59
C LEU A 58 26.67 -22.28 -6.46
N ARG A 59 27.11 -23.48 -6.03
CA ARG A 59 28.53 -23.81 -5.84
C ARG A 59 28.88 -25.16 -6.46
N GLY A 60 30.11 -25.30 -6.94
CA GLY A 60 30.72 -26.60 -7.29
C GLY A 60 30.34 -27.18 -8.65
N GLY A 61 29.78 -26.38 -9.56
CA GLY A 61 29.49 -26.79 -10.93
C GLY A 61 29.54 -25.61 -11.92
N ASP A 62 29.49 -25.92 -13.21
CA ASP A 62 29.80 -24.95 -14.28
C ASP A 62 28.56 -24.29 -14.89
N LYS A 63 27.37 -24.85 -14.63
CA LYS A 63 26.09 -24.37 -15.18
C LYS A 63 25.00 -24.38 -14.12
N PHE A 64 24.29 -23.26 -14.05
CA PHE A 64 23.18 -23.03 -13.15
C PHE A 64 22.02 -22.39 -13.90
N VAL A 65 20.80 -22.71 -13.50
CA VAL A 65 19.58 -22.04 -13.95
C VAL A 65 18.76 -21.69 -12.71
N VAL A 66 18.42 -20.41 -12.58
CA VAL A 66 17.63 -19.91 -11.46
C VAL A 66 16.26 -19.49 -11.97
N PHE A 67 15.22 -20.15 -11.47
CA PHE A 67 13.83 -19.79 -11.71
C PHE A 67 13.34 -18.88 -10.58
N LYS A 68 12.59 -17.85 -10.95
CA LYS A 68 11.95 -16.91 -10.04
C LYS A 68 10.54 -16.66 -10.55
N THR A 69 9.55 -17.08 -9.78
CA THR A 69 8.13 -17.00 -10.13
C THR A 69 7.38 -16.31 -9.02
N PHE A 70 6.44 -15.45 -9.38
CA PHE A 70 5.55 -14.75 -8.46
C PHE A 70 4.39 -14.12 -9.22
N ASN A 71 3.29 -13.86 -8.52
CA ASN A 71 2.25 -12.97 -9.00
C ASN A 71 2.65 -11.55 -8.63
N PRO A 72 2.65 -10.57 -9.56
CA PRO A 72 3.07 -9.21 -9.25
C PRO A 72 2.28 -8.63 -8.07
N PRO A 73 2.90 -8.32 -6.92
CA PRO A 73 2.19 -7.75 -5.79
C PRO A 73 1.53 -6.41 -6.15
N ILE A 74 0.44 -6.07 -5.45
CA ILE A 74 -0.40 -4.92 -5.80
C ILE A 74 0.39 -3.61 -5.84
N SER A 75 1.32 -3.44 -4.90
CA SER A 75 2.15 -2.25 -4.78
C SER A 75 3.26 -2.23 -5.84
N ARG A 76 3.28 -1.19 -6.67
CA ARG A 76 4.40 -0.91 -7.60
C ARG A 76 5.74 -0.75 -6.89
N SER A 77 5.76 -0.25 -5.65
CA SER A 77 6.99 -0.08 -4.88
C SER A 77 7.49 -1.37 -4.22
N ASN A 78 6.75 -2.47 -4.31
CA ASN A 78 7.23 -3.75 -3.81
C ASN A 78 8.52 -4.15 -4.56
N TRP A 79 9.50 -4.63 -3.80
CA TRP A 79 10.83 -4.94 -4.31
C TRP A 79 10.84 -5.96 -5.45
N ALA A 80 9.89 -6.91 -5.49
CA ALA A 80 9.81 -7.91 -6.55
C ALA A 80 9.37 -7.29 -7.89
N ASN A 81 8.45 -6.32 -7.83
CA ASN A 81 8.05 -5.51 -9.00
C ASN A 81 9.22 -4.67 -9.50
N VAL A 82 9.91 -3.96 -8.60
CA VAL A 82 11.12 -3.19 -8.95
C VAL A 82 12.21 -4.09 -9.54
N TYR A 83 12.41 -5.28 -8.96
CA TYR A 83 13.39 -6.25 -9.42
C TYR A 83 13.16 -6.70 -10.88
N VAL A 84 11.90 -6.90 -11.29
CA VAL A 84 11.60 -7.27 -12.68
C VAL A 84 11.66 -6.09 -13.65
N GLU A 85 11.52 -4.86 -13.19
CA GLU A 85 11.71 -3.65 -13.99
C GLU A 85 13.18 -3.36 -14.31
N GLU A 86 14.14 -4.02 -13.63
CA GLU A 86 15.58 -3.82 -13.85
C GLU A 86 16.24 -4.91 -14.72
N PRO A 87 16.43 -4.63 -16.04
CA PRO A 87 17.41 -5.16 -16.95
C PRO A 87 18.55 -6.03 -16.41
N ARG A 88 18.68 -7.28 -16.84
CA ARG A 88 19.93 -8.03 -16.71
C ARG A 88 20.14 -8.81 -17.99
N GLU A 89 21.34 -8.71 -18.55
CA GLU A 89 21.69 -9.37 -19.81
C GLU A 89 21.69 -10.90 -19.69
N ASP A 90 21.91 -11.42 -18.47
CA ASP A 90 21.94 -12.85 -18.17
C ASP A 90 20.60 -13.43 -17.75
N SER A 91 19.49 -12.70 -17.94
CA SER A 91 18.15 -13.17 -17.56
C SER A 91 17.11 -13.05 -18.67
N TYR A 92 16.16 -13.99 -18.67
CA TYR A 92 14.97 -13.94 -19.50
C TYR A 92 13.76 -13.62 -18.62
N ARG A 93 12.91 -12.70 -19.08
CA ARG A 93 11.67 -12.30 -18.42
C ARG A 93 10.48 -12.72 -19.26
N HIS A 94 9.52 -13.34 -18.60
CA HIS A 94 8.27 -13.76 -19.19
C HIS A 94 7.13 -13.27 -18.31
N LYS A 95 6.16 -12.60 -18.92
CA LYS A 95 4.87 -12.29 -18.30
C LYS A 95 3.81 -13.11 -19.01
N SER A 96 3.01 -13.82 -18.23
CA SER A 96 1.82 -14.54 -18.68
C SER A 96 0.63 -14.13 -17.82
N ASP A 97 -0.56 -14.27 -18.39
CA ASP A 97 -1.83 -14.17 -17.67
C ASP A 97 -2.76 -15.29 -18.14
N TYR A 98 -3.94 -15.37 -17.53
CA TYR A 98 -4.91 -16.42 -17.84
C TYR A 98 -5.39 -16.41 -19.31
N THR A 99 -5.30 -15.27 -20.01
CA THR A 99 -5.78 -15.15 -21.41
C THR A 99 -4.88 -15.88 -22.40
N SER A 100 -3.65 -16.20 -21.99
CA SER A 100 -2.68 -16.97 -22.79
C SER A 100 -2.83 -18.49 -22.66
N VAL A 101 -3.77 -18.96 -21.85
CA VAL A 101 -3.95 -20.38 -21.52
C VAL A 101 -5.30 -20.89 -22.09
N PRO A 102 -5.38 -22.12 -22.61
CA PRO A 102 -6.64 -22.68 -23.10
C PRO A 102 -7.73 -22.71 -22.03
N VAL A 103 -8.95 -22.31 -22.39
CA VAL A 103 -10.11 -22.29 -21.48
C VAL A 103 -10.38 -23.65 -20.87
N ASP A 104 -10.26 -24.74 -21.65
CA ASP A 104 -10.48 -26.11 -21.16
C ASP A 104 -9.52 -26.51 -20.02
N TRP A 105 -8.35 -25.87 -19.92
CA TRP A 105 -7.40 -26.10 -18.85
C TRP A 105 -7.73 -25.31 -17.57
N LEU A 106 -8.26 -24.10 -17.71
CA LEU A 106 -8.67 -23.24 -16.59
C LEU A 106 -10.03 -23.66 -16.01
N GLY A 107 -10.94 -24.10 -16.87
CA GLY A 107 -12.34 -24.36 -16.55
C GLY A 107 -13.22 -23.11 -16.66
N GLN A 108 -14.49 -23.32 -17.02
CA GLN A 108 -15.44 -22.24 -17.28
C GLN A 108 -15.66 -21.32 -16.06
N GLN A 109 -15.69 -21.90 -14.85
CA GLN A 109 -15.87 -21.14 -13.61
C GLN A 109 -14.83 -20.04 -13.43
N PHE A 110 -13.56 -20.32 -13.76
CA PHE A 110 -12.48 -19.33 -13.67
C PHE A 110 -12.72 -18.12 -14.59
N ILE A 111 -13.24 -18.39 -15.80
CA ILE A 111 -13.56 -17.33 -16.78
C ILE A 111 -14.75 -16.50 -16.30
N ASP A 112 -15.77 -17.15 -15.74
CA ASP A 112 -16.96 -16.49 -15.23
C ASP A 112 -16.60 -15.57 -14.04
N ASP A 113 -15.73 -16.04 -13.14
CA ASP A 113 -15.24 -15.25 -12.00
C ASP A 113 -14.39 -14.06 -12.46
N ALA A 114 -13.52 -14.25 -13.46
CA ALA A 114 -12.72 -13.18 -14.05
C ALA A 114 -13.61 -12.09 -14.66
N GLU A 115 -14.62 -12.48 -15.45
CA GLU A 115 -15.54 -11.54 -16.10
C GLU A 115 -16.51 -10.87 -15.11
N HIS A 116 -16.89 -11.56 -14.03
CA HIS A 116 -17.64 -10.94 -12.94
C HIS A 116 -16.80 -9.87 -12.25
N LEU A 117 -15.57 -10.19 -11.84
CA LEU A 117 -14.68 -9.25 -11.16
C LEU A 117 -14.34 -8.05 -12.03
N LYS A 118 -14.13 -8.26 -13.34
CA LYS A 118 -13.91 -7.18 -14.31
C LYS A 118 -15.04 -6.17 -14.35
N LYS A 119 -16.30 -6.62 -14.18
CA LYS A 119 -17.49 -5.76 -14.18
C LYS A 119 -17.70 -5.05 -12.85
N THR A 120 -17.41 -5.71 -11.73
CA THR A 120 -17.68 -5.19 -10.38
C THR A 120 -16.52 -4.38 -9.82
N ASN A 121 -15.28 -4.75 -10.13
CA ASN A 121 -14.06 -4.11 -9.65
C ASN A 121 -12.91 -4.27 -10.68
N GLU A 122 -12.90 -3.40 -11.69
CA GLU A 122 -11.90 -3.43 -12.78
C GLU A 122 -10.45 -3.35 -12.25
N ARG A 123 -10.24 -2.64 -11.14
CA ARG A 123 -8.91 -2.51 -10.52
C ARG A 123 -8.44 -3.84 -9.93
N ALA A 124 -9.30 -4.53 -9.18
CA ALA A 124 -8.99 -5.86 -8.64
C ALA A 124 -8.76 -6.86 -9.79
N TYR A 125 -9.58 -6.82 -10.83
CA TYR A 125 -9.39 -7.67 -12.02
C TYR A 125 -8.02 -7.44 -12.69
N LYS A 126 -7.61 -6.19 -12.92
CA LYS A 126 -6.28 -5.86 -13.49
C LYS A 126 -5.14 -6.44 -12.65
N HIS A 127 -5.28 -6.44 -11.33
CA HIS A 127 -4.28 -7.00 -10.43
C HIS A 127 -4.33 -8.53 -10.43
N GLU A 128 -5.45 -9.12 -10.03
CA GLU A 128 -5.60 -10.55 -9.73
C GLU A 128 -5.52 -11.42 -10.99
N TYR A 129 -6.10 -10.98 -12.10
CA TYR A 129 -6.17 -11.78 -13.32
C TYR A 129 -5.13 -11.39 -14.37
N LEU A 130 -4.78 -10.10 -14.48
CA LEU A 130 -3.81 -9.62 -15.50
C LEU A 130 -2.40 -9.36 -14.94
N GLY A 131 -2.18 -9.54 -13.64
CA GLY A 131 -0.88 -9.33 -13.00
C GLY A 131 -0.34 -7.91 -13.23
N ILE A 132 -1.21 -6.90 -13.14
CA ILE A 132 -0.84 -5.50 -13.28
C ILE A 132 -0.76 -4.88 -11.87
N PRO A 133 0.42 -4.39 -11.44
CA PRO A 133 0.53 -3.63 -10.20
C PRO A 133 -0.24 -2.30 -10.31
N VAL A 134 -1.37 -2.23 -9.63
CA VAL A 134 -2.29 -1.06 -9.63
C VAL A 134 -2.18 -0.20 -8.37
N GLY A 135 -1.48 -0.67 -7.33
CA GLY A 135 -1.24 0.07 -6.09
C GLY A 135 -0.02 0.99 -6.19
N LEU A 136 -0.15 2.20 -5.65
CA LEU A 136 0.95 3.18 -5.60
C LEU A 136 1.94 2.92 -4.46
N GLY A 137 1.65 1.96 -3.57
CA GLY A 137 2.56 1.54 -2.50
C GLY A 137 2.76 2.55 -1.36
N THR A 138 2.14 3.72 -1.44
CA THR A 138 2.23 4.81 -0.45
C THR A 138 0.88 5.32 0.02
N ASN A 139 -0.23 4.82 -0.53
CA ASN A 139 -1.55 5.32 -0.19
C ASN A 139 -2.07 4.60 1.04
N ILE A 140 -2.12 5.32 2.17
CA ILE A 140 -2.84 4.90 3.38
C ILE A 140 -4.34 4.79 3.08
N PHE A 141 -4.85 5.61 2.14
CA PHE A 141 -6.25 5.60 1.69
C PHE A 141 -6.36 5.07 0.26
N GLU A 142 -6.99 3.90 0.10
CA GLU A 142 -7.14 3.25 -1.21
C GLU A 142 -8.29 3.86 -2.04
N LEU A 143 -9.28 4.47 -1.36
CA LEU A 143 -10.49 5.06 -1.94
C LEU A 143 -10.41 6.59 -2.05
N LEU A 144 -9.35 7.10 -2.67
CA LEU A 144 -9.19 8.54 -2.92
C LEU A 144 -9.62 8.91 -4.34
N GLU A 145 -10.59 9.81 -4.44
CA GLU A 145 -11.02 10.43 -5.71
C GLU A 145 -10.66 11.92 -5.68
N ILE A 146 -9.82 12.35 -6.64
CA ILE A 146 -9.46 13.76 -6.78
C ILE A 146 -10.32 14.36 -7.88
N ARG A 147 -11.28 15.19 -7.49
CA ARG A 147 -12.11 15.96 -8.41
C ARG A 147 -12.49 17.31 -7.81
N THR A 148 -12.93 18.22 -8.66
CA THR A 148 -13.59 19.44 -8.20
C THR A 148 -14.91 19.06 -7.51
N ILE A 149 -15.10 19.58 -6.29
CA ILE A 149 -16.39 19.57 -5.60
C ILE A 149 -16.98 20.95 -5.82
N THR A 150 -18.15 21.01 -6.46
CA THR A 150 -18.80 22.28 -6.84
C THR A 150 -19.46 22.94 -5.63
N ASP A 151 -19.62 24.27 -5.66
CA ASP A 151 -20.34 25.01 -4.60
C ASP A 151 -21.77 24.48 -4.41
N GLU A 152 -22.42 24.06 -5.49
CA GLU A 152 -23.76 23.46 -5.50
C GLU A 152 -23.81 22.09 -4.81
N GLU A 153 -22.73 21.31 -4.88
CA GLU A 153 -22.58 20.09 -4.09
C GLU A 153 -22.32 20.41 -2.63
N ILE A 154 -21.45 21.39 -2.34
CA ILE A 154 -21.10 21.81 -0.97
C ILE A 154 -22.34 22.24 -0.20
N GLN A 155 -23.24 23.01 -0.83
CA GLN A 155 -24.49 23.48 -0.22
C GLN A 155 -25.46 22.35 0.17
N LYS A 156 -25.32 21.15 -0.41
CA LYS A 156 -26.20 20.00 -0.11
C LYS A 156 -25.72 19.21 1.11
N PHE A 157 -24.49 19.40 1.56
CA PHE A 157 -23.97 18.66 2.70
C PHE A 157 -24.65 19.10 4.00
N GLN A 158 -25.20 18.14 4.73
CA GLN A 158 -25.94 18.38 5.97
C GLN A 158 -25.02 18.52 7.19
N SER A 159 -23.79 18.04 7.10
CA SER A 159 -22.85 17.98 8.22
C SER A 159 -21.46 18.37 7.76
N ILE A 160 -20.97 19.47 8.31
CA ILE A 160 -19.62 19.97 8.12
C ILE A 160 -18.82 19.72 9.40
N TYR A 161 -17.59 19.25 9.20
CA TYR A 161 -16.62 18.98 10.23
C TYR A 161 -15.37 19.79 9.95
N GLN A 162 -14.79 20.35 11.01
CA GLN A 162 -13.57 21.14 10.90
C GLN A 162 -12.54 20.64 11.90
N GLY A 163 -11.29 20.55 11.46
CA GLY A 163 -10.17 20.07 12.26
C GLY A 163 -8.98 21.01 12.18
N GLN A 164 -8.28 21.18 13.29
CA GLN A 164 -7.02 21.93 13.36
C GLN A 164 -5.94 21.06 14.00
N ASP A 165 -4.91 20.74 13.23
CA ASP A 165 -3.68 20.13 13.72
C ASP A 165 -2.60 21.20 13.90
N TRP A 166 -1.88 21.11 15.01
CA TRP A 166 -0.89 22.11 15.38
C TRP A 166 0.46 21.81 14.74
N GLY A 167 1.23 22.85 14.46
CA GLY A 167 2.50 22.73 13.76
C GLY A 167 3.19 24.09 13.64
N TRP A 168 4.50 24.06 13.41
CA TRP A 168 5.33 25.24 13.25
C TRP A 168 6.40 25.07 12.16
N TYR A 169 7.50 24.38 12.47
CA TYR A 169 8.55 24.02 11.53
C TYR A 169 9.41 22.93 12.17
N PRO A 170 9.74 21.82 11.49
CA PRO A 170 9.44 21.54 10.08
C PRO A 170 7.99 21.11 9.80
N ASP A 171 7.25 20.73 10.84
CA ASP A 171 5.87 20.24 10.71
C ASP A 171 4.90 21.41 10.45
N PRO A 172 4.11 21.37 9.37
CA PRO A 172 3.19 22.44 9.04
C PRO A 172 1.96 22.44 9.96
N LYS A 173 1.40 23.62 10.21
CA LYS A 173 0.07 23.75 10.78
C LYS A 173 -0.96 23.35 9.71
N ALA A 174 -2.01 22.62 10.06
CA ALA A 174 -3.01 22.15 9.10
C ALA A 174 -4.42 22.33 9.63
N PHE A 175 -5.25 23.04 8.87
CA PHE A 175 -6.68 23.15 9.07
C PHE A 175 -7.39 22.47 7.90
N ILE A 176 -8.41 21.68 8.22
CA ILE A 176 -9.24 21.00 7.21
C ILE A 176 -10.72 21.32 7.44
N ARG A 177 -11.45 21.45 6.33
CA ARG A 177 -12.91 21.47 6.30
C ARG A 177 -13.40 20.28 5.50
N ALA A 178 -14.24 19.46 6.09
CA ALA A 178 -14.73 18.23 5.49
C ALA A 178 -16.25 18.08 5.67
N ALA A 179 -16.88 17.28 4.80
CA ALA A 179 -18.23 16.79 4.99
C ALA A 179 -18.22 15.26 5.06
N TYR A 180 -19.07 14.69 5.92
CA TYR A 180 -19.32 13.25 5.93
C TYR A 180 -20.74 12.98 5.47
N VAL A 181 -20.90 12.06 4.52
CA VAL A 181 -22.17 11.71 3.89
C VAL A 181 -22.48 10.24 4.21
N PRO A 182 -23.26 9.96 5.28
CA PRO A 182 -23.39 8.61 5.82
C PRO A 182 -24.00 7.59 4.85
N ASN A 183 -24.97 8.00 4.02
CA ASN A 183 -25.62 7.11 3.06
C ASN A 183 -24.70 6.72 1.88
N GLN A 184 -23.58 7.41 1.70
CA GLN A 184 -22.56 7.08 0.71
C GLN A 184 -21.29 6.51 1.34
N GLU A 185 -21.18 6.55 2.68
CA GLU A 185 -19.95 6.22 3.42
C GLU A 185 -18.73 7.01 2.88
N LYS A 186 -18.93 8.29 2.56
CA LYS A 186 -17.91 9.15 1.95
C LYS A 186 -17.57 10.35 2.80
N VAL A 187 -16.26 10.61 2.92
CA VAL A 187 -15.70 11.86 3.43
C VAL A 187 -15.30 12.73 2.23
N TYR A 188 -15.79 13.95 2.19
CA TYR A 188 -15.44 14.96 1.21
C TYR A 188 -14.52 15.99 1.88
N LEU A 189 -13.29 16.13 1.37
CA LEU A 189 -12.38 17.20 1.79
C LEU A 189 -12.69 18.46 0.96
N LEU A 190 -13.23 19.48 1.61
CA LEU A 190 -13.82 20.65 0.96
C LEU A 190 -12.82 21.80 0.79
N ASP A 191 -11.99 22.05 1.82
CA ASP A 191 -10.95 23.07 1.79
C ASP A 191 -9.86 22.73 2.81
N GLU A 192 -8.67 23.25 2.58
CA GLU A 192 -7.53 23.14 3.47
C GLU A 192 -6.81 24.49 3.61
N LEU A 193 -6.33 24.78 4.81
CA LEU A 193 -5.48 25.93 5.08
C LEU A 193 -4.27 25.43 5.89
N GLY A 194 -3.06 25.86 5.55
CA GLY A 194 -1.90 25.32 6.23
C GLY A 194 -0.57 25.87 5.77
N GLY A 195 0.48 25.47 6.49
CA GLY A 195 1.85 25.82 6.18
C GLY A 195 2.75 25.97 7.40
N CYS A 196 4.04 26.16 7.13
CA CYS A 196 5.03 26.35 8.18
C CYS A 196 5.07 27.81 8.66
N LYS A 197 5.43 28.00 9.93
CA LYS A 197 5.65 29.32 10.57
C LYS A 197 4.42 30.24 10.55
N ILE A 198 3.22 29.67 10.51
CA ILE A 198 1.96 30.42 10.60
C ILE A 198 1.58 30.59 12.08
N ARG A 199 1.50 31.84 12.54
CA ARG A 199 1.06 32.16 13.90
C ARG A 199 -0.44 31.88 14.07
N ASN A 200 -0.87 31.53 15.27
CA ASN A 200 -2.28 31.24 15.58
C ASN A 200 -3.23 32.38 15.16
N ALA A 201 -2.88 33.63 15.47
CA ALA A 201 -3.68 34.79 15.06
C ALA A 201 -3.82 34.93 13.53
N VAL A 202 -2.77 34.58 12.77
CA VAL A 202 -2.81 34.64 11.29
C VAL A 202 -3.71 33.53 10.74
N MET A 203 -3.55 32.30 11.26
CA MET A 203 -4.43 31.18 10.88
C MET A 203 -5.89 31.50 11.21
N ALA A 204 -6.15 32.06 12.39
CA ALA A 204 -7.50 32.44 12.80
C ALA A 204 -8.12 33.47 11.84
N GLN A 205 -7.35 34.46 11.39
CA GLN A 205 -7.81 35.42 10.39
C GLN A 205 -8.07 34.76 9.03
N GLN A 206 -7.24 33.81 8.60
CA GLN A 206 -7.45 33.07 7.34
C GLN A 206 -8.76 32.28 7.36
N ILE A 207 -9.03 31.57 8.47
CA ILE A 207 -10.28 30.82 8.68
C ILE A 207 -11.49 31.75 8.61
N LYS A 208 -11.43 32.91 9.29
CA LYS A 208 -12.50 33.92 9.25
C LYS A 208 -12.71 34.56 7.89
N ASN A 209 -11.63 34.83 7.15
CA ASN A 209 -11.73 35.40 5.80
C ASN A 209 -12.47 34.47 4.83
N LYS A 210 -12.45 33.15 5.12
CA LYS A 210 -13.20 32.13 4.40
C LYS A 210 -14.62 31.91 4.94
N ASN A 211 -15.02 32.62 6.00
CA ASN A 211 -16.28 32.43 6.74
C ASN A 211 -16.44 31.02 7.33
N TYR A 212 -15.33 30.43 7.80
CA TYR A 212 -15.33 29.08 8.40
C TYR A 212 -15.48 29.09 9.92
N ASP A 213 -15.89 30.21 10.51
CA ASP A 213 -16.28 30.34 11.91
C ASP A 213 -17.72 29.85 12.20
N ASP A 214 -18.35 29.21 11.22
CA ASP A 214 -19.74 28.73 11.23
C ASP A 214 -19.95 27.37 11.90
N TYR A 215 -18.92 26.51 12.00
CA TYR A 215 -18.96 25.24 12.72
C TYR A 215 -17.83 25.12 13.73
N SER A 216 -18.00 24.23 14.72
CA SER A 216 -16.95 23.97 15.71
C SER A 216 -15.68 23.38 15.08
N ILE A 217 -14.53 23.89 15.51
CA ILE A 217 -13.21 23.44 15.06
C ILE A 217 -12.62 22.54 16.14
N TYR A 218 -12.38 21.26 15.82
CA TYR A 218 -11.77 20.32 16.76
C TYR A 218 -10.25 20.33 16.61
N CYS A 219 -9.57 20.74 17.67
CA CYS A 219 -8.14 20.97 17.68
C CYS A 219 -7.37 19.80 18.32
N GLY A 220 -6.12 19.62 17.89
CA GLY A 220 -5.13 18.76 18.55
C GLY A 220 -5.06 18.99 20.07
N VAL A 221 -4.93 17.90 20.82
CA VAL A 221 -5.01 17.90 22.30
C VAL A 221 -3.72 18.26 23.01
N ASP A 222 -2.65 18.43 22.25
CA ASP A 222 -1.27 18.64 22.64
C ASP A 222 -0.92 20.11 22.93
N GLU A 223 -1.70 21.07 22.41
CA GLU A 223 -1.49 22.50 22.65
C GLU A 223 -2.76 23.21 23.16
N GLU A 224 -2.96 23.23 24.48
CA GLU A 224 -4.13 23.89 25.10
C GLU A 224 -4.13 25.41 24.94
N GLU A 225 -2.95 26.05 24.99
CA GLU A 225 -2.79 27.49 24.78
C GLU A 225 -3.24 27.90 23.37
N SER A 226 -2.86 27.12 22.34
CA SER A 226 -3.29 27.38 20.96
C SER A 226 -4.81 27.30 20.76
N ILE A 227 -5.50 26.46 21.55
CA ILE A 227 -6.98 26.40 21.56
C ILE A 227 -7.56 27.69 22.16
N VAL A 228 -6.98 28.19 23.25
CA VAL A 228 -7.40 29.44 23.89
C VAL A 228 -7.17 30.61 22.94
N ASP A 229 -6.01 30.69 22.28
CA ASP A 229 -5.72 31.71 21.26
C ASP A 229 -6.78 31.77 20.16
N PHE A 230 -7.24 30.60 19.67
CA PHE A 230 -8.29 30.53 18.66
C PHE A 230 -9.62 31.06 19.20
N ARG A 231 -9.97 30.73 20.45
CA ARG A 231 -11.20 31.25 21.10
C ARG A 231 -11.14 32.74 21.35
N ASP A 232 -10.01 33.26 21.82
CA ASP A 232 -9.78 34.69 22.03
C ASP A 232 -9.81 35.45 20.70
N SER A 233 -9.35 34.79 19.63
CA SER A 233 -9.52 35.26 18.26
C SER A 233 -10.94 35.11 17.75
N GLY A 234 -11.91 34.61 18.52
CA GLY A 234 -13.33 34.50 18.16
C GLY A 234 -13.70 33.28 17.32
N LEU A 235 -12.87 32.24 17.25
CA LEU A 235 -13.21 30.98 16.60
C LEU A 235 -13.90 30.00 17.56
N PRO A 236 -14.84 29.18 17.09
CA PRO A 236 -15.52 28.15 17.89
C PRO A 236 -14.63 26.91 18.11
N ALA A 237 -13.43 27.11 18.66
CA ALA A 237 -12.45 26.05 18.86
C ALA A 237 -12.75 25.15 20.08
N ARG A 238 -12.63 23.84 19.89
CA ARG A 238 -12.87 22.79 20.89
C ARG A 238 -11.71 21.84 20.92
N ARG A 239 -11.43 21.30 22.10
CA ARG A 239 -10.47 20.21 22.25
C ARG A 239 -11.05 18.92 21.65
N ALA A 240 -10.26 18.19 20.85
CA ALA A 240 -10.66 16.86 20.39
C ALA A 240 -10.84 15.89 21.56
N LEU A 241 -11.80 14.98 21.44
CA LEU A 241 -12.02 13.90 22.41
C LEU A 241 -11.08 12.73 22.07
N VAL A 242 -10.11 12.46 22.95
CA VAL A 242 -9.10 11.41 22.72
C VAL A 242 -9.13 10.43 23.90
N THR A 243 -9.20 9.14 23.57
CA THR A 243 -9.15 8.02 24.50
C THR A 243 -8.04 7.04 24.08
N PRO A 244 -7.58 6.12 24.97
CA PRO A 244 -6.65 5.08 24.57
C PRO A 244 -7.19 4.29 23.37
N GLY A 245 -6.42 4.24 22.28
CA GLY A 245 -6.80 3.55 21.04
C GLY A 245 -7.44 4.44 19.97
N SER A 246 -7.76 5.72 20.23
CA SER A 246 -8.42 6.59 19.24
C SER A 246 -7.67 6.67 17.90
N ARG A 247 -6.33 6.77 17.91
CA ARG A 247 -5.53 6.81 16.67
C ARG A 247 -5.75 5.57 15.80
N LYS A 248 -5.67 4.38 16.41
CA LYS A 248 -5.86 3.11 15.71
C LYS A 248 -7.29 3.02 15.15
N TYR A 249 -8.28 3.35 15.97
CA TYR A 249 -9.69 3.34 15.56
C TYR A 249 -9.95 4.30 14.38
N THR A 250 -9.38 5.52 14.39
CA THR A 250 -9.50 6.45 13.27
C THR A 250 -8.93 5.89 11.98
N PHE A 251 -7.78 5.21 12.03
CA PHE A 251 -7.19 4.55 10.86
C PHE A 251 -7.96 3.29 10.41
N GLU A 252 -8.67 2.61 11.30
CA GLU A 252 -9.54 1.49 10.93
C GLU A 252 -10.89 1.94 10.33
N TRP A 253 -11.31 3.18 10.63
CA TRP A 253 -12.56 3.76 10.13
C TRP A 253 -12.40 4.45 8.77
N LEU A 254 -11.24 5.07 8.51
CA LEU A 254 -10.90 5.75 7.25
C LEU A 254 -10.31 4.78 6.21
#